data_AF-A0AA51RQY4-F1
#
_entry.id   AF-A0AA51RQY4-F1
#
_cell.length_a   1.000
_cell.length_b   1.000
_cell.length_c   1.000
_cell.angle_alpha   90.00
_cell.angle_beta   90.00
_cell.angle_gamma   90.00
#
_symmetry.space_group_name_H-M   'P 1'
#
loop_
_entity.id
_entity.type
_entity.pdbx_description
1 polymer ?
#
loop_
_entity_poly.entity_id
_entity_poly.type
_entity_poly.pdbx_seq_one_letter_code
_entity_poly.pdbx_strand_id
1 'polypeptide(L)'
;MITRSFKSLFTVLVLCLTFGLSTAMAADLDSAKASGLIGEKPDGYLGLVVSDAPADVKALVEEVNTKRKQKYLEIANKRNATLADVERIAGEAALKKTLPGHYIFKNGEWVKK
;
A
#
# COMPACT_ATOMS: atom_id res chain seq x y z
N MET A 1 1.59 26.20 13.24
CA MET A 1 2.07 26.20 11.84
C MET A 1 2.56 24.81 11.35
N ILE A 2 2.02 23.69 11.85
CA ILE A 2 2.55 22.32 11.58
C ILE A 2 1.81 21.60 10.42
N THR A 3 0.72 22.17 9.89
CA THR A 3 -0.25 21.45 9.06
C THR A 3 0.10 21.31 7.57
N ARG A 4 1.02 22.13 7.04
CA ARG A 4 1.29 22.19 5.59
C ARG A 4 2.22 21.06 5.11
N SER A 5 3.23 20.71 5.91
CA SER A 5 4.19 19.65 5.58
C SER A 5 3.55 18.24 5.62
N PHE A 6 2.71 17.98 6.63
CA PHE A 6 2.02 16.70 6.80
C PHE A 6 1.01 16.42 5.68
N LYS A 7 0.24 17.44 5.26
CA LYS A 7 -0.68 17.32 4.12
C LYS A 7 0.05 17.05 2.80
N SER A 8 1.20 17.69 2.59
CA SER A 8 2.03 17.46 1.39
C SER A 8 2.60 16.04 1.37
N LEU A 9 3.08 15.53 2.50
CA LEU A 9 3.58 14.16 2.61
C LEU A 9 2.49 13.12 2.36
N PHE A 10 1.29 13.32 2.94
CA PHE A 10 0.14 12.44 2.73
C PHE A 10 -0.28 12.36 1.26
N THR A 11 -0.33 13.48 0.53
CA THR A 11 -0.66 13.48 -0.91
C THR A 11 0.41 12.76 -1.74
N VAL A 12 1.69 12.96 -1.43
CA VAL A 12 2.80 12.28 -2.12
C VAL A 12 2.72 10.77 -1.89
N LEU A 13 2.40 10.34 -0.67
CA LEU A 13 2.28 8.92 -0.35
C LEU A 13 1.10 8.23 -1.03
N VAL A 14 -0.05 8.89 -1.11
CA VAL A 14 -1.21 8.36 -1.86
C VAL A 14 -0.84 8.14 -3.33
N LEU A 15 -0.11 9.07 -3.93
CA LEU A 15 0.37 8.93 -5.31
C LEU A 15 1.34 7.74 -5.45
N CYS A 16 2.20 7.51 -4.46
CA CYS A 16 3.14 6.39 -4.46
C CYS A 16 2.49 5.01 -4.36
N LEU A 17 1.24 4.90 -3.89
CA LEU A 17 0.55 3.59 -3.81
C LEU A 17 0.22 3.00 -5.19
N THR A 18 0.18 3.83 -6.24
CA THR A 18 -0.11 3.42 -7.63
C THR A 18 0.98 3.84 -8.62
N PHE A 19 2.02 4.56 -8.17
CA PHE A 19 3.07 5.09 -9.03
C PHE A 19 3.97 3.98 -9.60
N GLY A 20 4.23 4.03 -10.91
CA GLY A 20 5.12 3.08 -11.59
C GLY A 20 4.48 1.72 -11.91
N LEU A 21 3.15 1.59 -11.74
CA LEU A 21 2.38 0.48 -12.25
C LEU A 21 1.96 0.77 -13.70
N SER A 22 2.04 -0.24 -14.57
CA SER A 22 1.41 -0.17 -15.89
C SER A 22 -0.12 -0.18 -15.72
N THR A 23 -0.86 0.21 -16.76
CA THR A 23 -2.33 0.18 -16.73
C THR A 23 -2.88 -1.22 -16.48
N ALA A 24 -2.26 -2.25 -17.07
CA ALA A 24 -2.60 -3.65 -16.84
C ALA A 24 -2.35 -4.05 -15.37
N MET A 25 -1.15 -3.78 -14.85
CA MET A 25 -0.82 -4.03 -13.44
C MET A 25 -1.77 -3.35 -12.45
N ALA A 26 -2.20 -2.11 -12.75
CA ALA A 26 -3.15 -1.39 -11.91
C ALA A 26 -4.54 -2.06 -11.93
N ALA A 27 -5.00 -2.50 -13.10
CA ALA A 27 -6.26 -3.23 -13.23
C ALA A 27 -6.21 -4.59 -12.49
N ASP A 28 -5.10 -5.32 -12.61
CA ASP A 28 -4.90 -6.60 -11.91
C ASP A 28 -4.86 -6.40 -10.39
N LEU A 29 -4.21 -5.34 -9.92
CA LEU A 29 -4.18 -4.97 -8.50
C LEU A 29 -5.57 -4.67 -7.96
N ASP A 30 -6.36 -3.89 -8.69
CA ASP A 30 -7.73 -3.56 -8.29
C ASP A 30 -8.63 -4.81 -8.30
N SER A 31 -8.50 -5.67 -9.32
CA SER A 31 -9.20 -6.94 -9.40
C SER A 31 -8.86 -7.87 -8.22
N ALA A 32 -7.58 -8.08 -7.94
CA ALA A 32 -7.14 -8.94 -6.84
C ALA A 32 -7.62 -8.44 -5.47
N LYS A 33 -7.68 -7.12 -5.25
CA LYS A 33 -8.27 -6.52 -4.03
C LYS A 33 -9.77 -6.72 -3.96
N ALA A 34 -10.48 -6.51 -5.06
CA ALA A 34 -11.93 -6.67 -5.13
C ALA A 34 -12.35 -8.13 -4.91
N SER A 35 -11.56 -9.09 -5.42
CA SER A 35 -11.75 -10.53 -5.21
C SER A 35 -11.33 -11.01 -3.82
N GLY A 36 -10.77 -10.14 -2.98
CA GLY A 36 -10.35 -10.49 -1.62
C GLY A 36 -9.14 -11.41 -1.56
N LEU A 37 -8.32 -11.48 -2.62
CA LEU A 37 -7.09 -12.26 -2.64
C LEU A 37 -5.97 -11.54 -1.89
N ILE A 38 -6.00 -10.21 -1.89
CA ILE A 38 -5.00 -9.34 -1.27
C ILE A 38 -5.63 -8.20 -0.49
N GLY A 39 -4.89 -7.65 0.46
CA GLY A 39 -5.33 -6.54 1.31
C GLY A 39 -4.18 -5.61 1.72
N GLU A 40 -4.54 -4.47 2.30
CA GLU A 40 -3.57 -3.46 2.77
C GLU A 40 -3.15 -3.72 4.22
N LYS A 41 -1.84 -3.61 4.50
CA LYS A 41 -1.26 -3.72 5.84
C LYS A 41 -0.98 -2.34 6.46
N PRO A 42 -0.88 -2.23 7.80
CA PRO A 42 -0.61 -0.97 8.50
C PRO A 42 0.80 -0.40 8.28
N ASP A 43 1.70 -1.16 7.64
CA ASP A 43 3.04 -0.75 7.22
C ASP A 43 3.08 -0.19 5.78
N GLY A 44 1.92 -0.10 5.12
CA GLY A 44 1.82 0.43 3.75
C GLY A 44 2.10 -0.59 2.66
N TYR A 45 2.27 -1.87 2.98
CA TYR A 45 2.45 -2.94 2.00
C TYR A 45 1.18 -3.76 1.77
N LEU A 46 1.13 -4.48 0.66
CA LEU A 46 0.10 -5.47 0.38
C LEU A 46 0.44 -6.78 1.07
N GLY A 47 -0.59 -7.53 1.47
CA GLY A 47 -0.46 -8.92 1.92
C GLY A 47 -1.47 -9.81 1.23
N LEU A 48 -1.18 -11.12 1.20
CA LEU A 48 -2.12 -12.15 0.75
C LEU A 48 -3.16 -12.39 1.84
N VAL A 49 -4.44 -12.30 1.49
CA VAL A 49 -5.57 -12.59 2.38
C VAL A 49 -5.80 -14.09 2.46
N VAL A 50 -5.60 -14.79 1.34
CA VAL A 50 -5.71 -16.24 1.23
C VAL A 50 -4.34 -16.88 1.00
N SER A 51 -4.09 -18.03 1.63
CA SER A 51 -2.78 -18.71 1.58
C SER A 51 -2.51 -19.40 0.24
N ASP A 52 -3.57 -19.81 -0.45
CA ASP A 52 -3.57 -20.49 -1.75
C ASP A 52 -3.73 -19.52 -2.94
N ALA A 53 -3.42 -18.23 -2.75
CA ALA A 53 -3.49 -17.24 -3.82
C ALA A 53 -2.73 -17.71 -5.08
N PRO A 54 -3.27 -17.44 -6.28
CA PRO A 54 -2.62 -17.74 -7.55
C PRO A 54 -1.20 -17.16 -7.66
N ALA A 55 -0.33 -17.82 -8.44
CA ALA A 55 1.09 -17.48 -8.53
C ALA A 55 1.33 -16.07 -9.12
N ASP A 56 0.51 -15.67 -10.08
CA ASP A 56 0.47 -14.32 -10.65
C ASP A 56 0.09 -13.26 -9.61
N VAL A 57 -0.87 -13.55 -8.72
CA VAL A 57 -1.23 -12.66 -7.61
C VAL A 57 -0.09 -12.52 -6.60
N LYS A 58 0.62 -13.62 -6.31
CA LYS A 58 1.81 -13.58 -5.44
C LYS A 58 2.91 -12.72 -6.05
N ALA A 59 3.19 -12.89 -7.34
CA ALA A 59 4.16 -12.07 -8.07
C ALA A 59 3.76 -10.59 -8.11
N LEU A 60 2.47 -10.30 -8.32
CA LEU A 60 1.94 -8.94 -8.29
C LEU A 60 2.16 -8.26 -6.93
N VAL A 61 1.90 -8.97 -5.82
CA VAL A 61 2.15 -8.45 -4.46
C VAL A 61 3.63 -8.13 -4.26
N GLU A 62 4.53 -9.03 -4.66
CA GLU A 62 5.97 -8.83 -4.55
C GLU A 62 6.45 -7.62 -5.37
N GLU A 63 6.00 -7.51 -6.62
CA GLU A 63 6.37 -6.41 -7.51
C GLU A 63 5.88 -5.06 -6.96
N VAL A 64 4.61 -4.97 -6.55
CA VAL A 64 4.05 -3.74 -6.01
C VAL A 64 4.74 -3.36 -4.70
N ASN A 65 4.99 -4.32 -3.81
CA ASN A 65 5.68 -4.05 -2.54
C ASN A 65 7.12 -3.57 -2.77
N THR A 66 7.83 -4.14 -3.76
CA THR A 66 9.17 -3.70 -4.15
C THR A 66 9.16 -2.25 -4.63
N LYS A 67 8.22 -1.90 -5.53
CA LYS A 67 8.06 -0.52 -6.03
C LYS A 67 7.69 0.46 -4.92
N ARG A 68 6.79 0.07 -4.01
CA ARG A 68 6.42 0.87 -2.82
C ARG A 68 7.64 1.13 -1.94
N LYS A 69 8.42 0.10 -1.60
CA LYS A 69 9.62 0.24 -0.78
C LYS A 69 10.65 1.18 -1.40
N GLN A 70 10.89 1.07 -2.71
CA GLN A 70 11.78 1.99 -3.43
C GLN A 70 11.30 3.44 -3.30
N LYS A 71 10.01 3.70 -3.48
CA LYS A 71 9.43 5.04 -3.32
C LYS A 71 9.47 5.53 -1.88
N TYR A 72 9.26 4.65 -0.91
CA TYR A 72 9.35 5.03 0.50
C TYR A 72 10.76 5.42 0.90
N LEU A 73 11.78 4.69 0.42
CA LEU A 73 13.18 5.06 0.58
C LEU A 73 13.51 6.42 -0.06
N GLU A 74 13.03 6.69 -1.28
CA GLU A 74 13.21 8.00 -1.92
C GLU A 74 12.59 9.13 -1.09
N ILE A 75 11.39 8.92 -0.54
CA ILE A 75 10.71 9.91 0.31
C ILE A 75 11.46 10.10 1.63
N ALA A 76 11.87 9.01 2.28
CA ALA A 76 12.62 9.03 3.53
C ALA A 76 13.89 9.88 3.39
N ASN A 77 14.67 9.61 2.34
CA ASN A 77 15.88 10.37 2.02
C ASN A 77 15.59 11.85 1.73
N LYS A 78 14.56 12.16 0.93
CA LYS A 78 14.18 13.56 0.59
C LYS A 78 13.66 14.35 1.78
N ARG A 79 13.11 13.68 2.80
CA ARG A 79 12.45 14.32 3.94
C ARG A 79 13.24 14.18 5.24
N ASN A 80 14.44 13.60 5.18
CA ASN A 80 15.26 13.29 6.36
C ASN A 80 14.45 12.52 7.43
N ALA A 81 13.66 11.54 6.98
CA ALA A 81 12.82 10.69 7.79
C ALA A 81 13.32 9.25 7.74
N THR A 82 12.88 8.42 8.68
CA THR A 82 13.18 6.97 8.62
C THR A 82 12.26 6.28 7.61
N LEU A 83 12.69 5.13 7.08
CA LEU A 83 11.82 4.28 6.25
C LEU A 83 10.54 3.89 7.02
N ALA A 84 10.68 3.52 8.29
CA ALA A 84 9.56 3.11 9.14
C ALA A 84 8.52 4.23 9.34
N ASP A 85 8.95 5.49 9.44
CA ASP A 85 8.03 6.63 9.51
C ASP A 85 7.21 6.77 8.22
N VAL A 86 7.87 6.60 7.07
CA VAL A 86 7.20 6.68 5.76
C VAL A 86 6.24 5.50 5.59
N GLU A 87 6.64 4.28 5.92
CA GLU A 87 5.82 3.07 5.89
C GLU A 87 4.57 3.21 6.76
N ARG A 88 4.71 3.71 8.00
CA ARG A 88 3.55 3.95 8.88
C ARG A 88 2.57 4.97 8.27
N ILE A 89 3.07 6.08 7.75
CA ILE A 89 2.22 7.10 7.10
C ILE A 89 1.58 6.52 5.83
N ALA A 90 2.28 5.63 5.13
CA ALA A 90 1.78 4.93 3.94
C ALA A 90 0.63 4.01 4.29
N GLY A 91 0.80 3.22 5.33
CA GLY A 91 -0.23 2.35 5.88
C GLY A 91 -1.47 3.14 6.27
N GLU A 92 -1.32 4.22 7.04
CA GLU A 92 -2.44 5.09 7.40
C GLU A 92 -3.19 5.62 6.16
N ALA A 93 -2.46 6.04 5.13
CA ALA A 93 -3.03 6.51 3.87
C ALA A 93 -3.76 5.39 3.11
N ALA A 94 -3.13 4.22 2.97
CA ALA A 94 -3.66 3.06 2.28
C ALA A 94 -4.92 2.52 2.97
N LEU A 95 -4.90 2.36 4.29
CA LEU A 95 -6.04 1.94 5.10
C LEU A 95 -7.20 2.93 4.96
N LYS A 96 -6.93 4.24 5.00
CA LYS A 96 -7.97 5.27 4.80
C LYS A 96 -8.60 5.18 3.40
N LYS A 97 -7.80 4.92 2.37
CA LYS A 97 -8.22 4.85 0.96
C LYS A 97 -8.81 3.51 0.53
N THR A 98 -8.60 2.45 1.31
CA THR A 98 -9.17 1.12 1.03
C THR A 98 -10.70 1.23 0.88
N LEU A 99 -11.27 0.64 -0.15
CA LEU A 99 -12.71 0.71 -0.43
C LEU A 99 -13.49 -0.20 0.54
N PRO A 100 -14.76 0.13 0.83
CA PRO A 100 -15.65 -0.83 1.49
C PRO A 100 -15.72 -2.14 0.70
N GLY A 101 -15.69 -3.25 1.40
CA GLY A 101 -15.65 -4.60 0.84
C GLY A 101 -14.25 -5.12 0.53
N HIS A 102 -13.19 -4.31 0.61
CA HIS A 102 -11.80 -4.76 0.50
C HIS A 102 -11.22 -5.10 1.87
N TYR A 103 -10.08 -5.80 1.89
CA TYR A 103 -9.45 -6.27 3.13
C TYR A 103 -8.35 -5.36 3.65
N ILE A 104 -8.28 -5.24 4.98
CA ILE A 104 -7.20 -4.60 5.73
C ILE A 104 -6.69 -5.54 6.83
N PHE A 105 -5.38 -5.50 7.11
CA PHE A 105 -4.82 -6.25 8.23
C PHE A 105 -4.90 -5.45 9.53
N LYS A 106 -5.55 -6.01 10.55
CA LYS A 106 -5.74 -5.36 11.85
C LYS A 106 -5.68 -6.41 12.95
N ASN A 107 -4.97 -6.11 14.04
CA ASN A 107 -4.90 -6.98 15.23
C ASN A 107 -4.52 -8.45 14.95
N GLY A 108 -3.70 -8.70 13.92
CA GLY A 108 -3.25 -10.05 13.57
C GLY A 108 -4.17 -10.79 12.60
N GLU A 109 -5.26 -10.18 12.14
CA GLU A 109 -6.24 -10.80 11.25
C GLU A 109 -6.61 -9.90 10.06
N TRP A 110 -7.11 -10.54 9.00
CA TRP A 110 -7.67 -9.85 7.84
C TRP A 110 -9.14 -9.52 8.11
N VAL A 111 -9.47 -8.23 8.02
CA VAL A 111 -10.83 -7.72 8.23
C VAL A 111 -11.33 -7.06 6.95
N LYS A 112 -12.56 -7.36 6.56
CA LYS A 112 -13.24 -6.68 5.45
C LYS A 112 -13.70 -5.30 5.93
N LYS A 113 -13.27 -4.24 5.26
CA LYS A 113 -13.58 -2.84 5.57
C LYS A 113 -15.00 -2.47 5.15
#